data_AF-A0A1C7WBR4-F1
#
_entry.id   AF-A0A1C7WBR4-F1
#
_cell.length_a   1.000
_cell.length_b   1.000
_cell.length_c   1.000
_cell.angle_alpha   90.00
_cell.angle_beta   90.00
_cell.angle_gamma   90.00
#
_symmetry.space_group_name_H-M   'P 1'
#
loop_
_entity.id
_entity.type
_entity.pdbx_description
1 polymer ?
#
loop_
_entity_poly.entity_id
_entity_poly.type
_entity_poly.pdbx_seq_one_letter_code
_entity_poly.pdbx_strand_id
1 'polypeptide(L)'
;MQERLSALLVLFIGVMGILLIFPLVGNYMVSFSFPSVVSFNRLGTYIISAWPVSVLLIIIGGYSFFTGDKDFIRFKMITIWSCRITMLGMIVATLFNWHFTTALDQHGYGICWKKSIYGETLYIKDVSECKKRGTQVLKRP
;
A
#
# COMPACT_ATOMS: atom_id res chain seq x y z
N MET A 1 -11.04 14.45 -29.01
CA MET A 1 -11.86 13.69 -28.02
C MET A 1 -11.03 12.64 -27.29
N GLN A 2 -10.28 11.80 -28.00
CA GLN A 2 -9.38 10.77 -27.43
C GLN A 2 -8.35 11.32 -26.43
N GLU A 3 -7.86 12.53 -26.65
CA GLU A 3 -6.83 13.16 -25.79
C GLU A 3 -7.33 13.53 -24.40
N ARG A 4 -8.57 14.04 -24.31
CA ARG A 4 -9.21 14.33 -23.03
C ARG A 4 -9.52 13.03 -22.28
N LEU A 5 -9.80 11.94 -23.01
CA LEU A 5 -10.02 10.61 -22.44
C LEU A 5 -8.74 10.03 -21.83
N SER A 6 -7.59 10.18 -22.51
CA SER A 6 -6.29 9.78 -21.97
C SER A 6 -5.89 10.57 -20.73
N ALA A 7 -6.11 11.88 -20.71
CA ALA A 7 -5.85 12.70 -19.53
C ALA A 7 -6.76 12.34 -18.34
N LEU A 8 -8.05 12.07 -18.61
CA LEU A 8 -9.00 11.58 -17.61
C LEU A 8 -8.59 10.22 -17.02
N LEU A 9 -8.07 9.30 -17.84
CA LEU A 9 -7.57 8.01 -17.38
C LEU A 9 -6.35 8.19 -16.45
N VAL A 10 -5.40 9.06 -16.82
CA VAL A 10 -4.22 9.36 -16.01
C VAL A 10 -4.60 9.98 -14.67
N LEU A 11 -5.54 10.94 -14.68
CA LEU A 11 -6.14 11.51 -13.47
C LEU A 11 -6.81 10.44 -12.61
N PHE A 12 -7.63 9.59 -13.22
CA PHE A 12 -8.35 8.53 -12.53
C PHE A 12 -7.39 7.56 -11.83
N ILE A 13 -6.33 7.11 -12.51
CA ILE A 13 -5.31 6.24 -11.92
C ILE A 13 -4.65 6.90 -10.72
N GLY A 14 -4.25 8.17 -10.85
CA GLY A 14 -3.62 8.89 -9.75
C GLY A 14 -4.55 9.11 -8.56
N VAL A 15 -5.81 9.49 -8.79
CA VAL A 15 -6.84 9.66 -7.75
C VAL A 15 -7.11 8.35 -7.02
N MET A 16 -7.27 7.25 -7.76
CA MET A 16 -7.45 5.93 -7.16
C MET A 16 -6.24 5.51 -6.32
N GLY A 17 -5.01 5.79 -6.78
CA GLY A 17 -3.79 5.55 -6.01
C GLY A 17 -3.76 6.32 -4.68
N ILE A 18 -4.20 7.59 -4.68
CA ILE A 18 -4.33 8.43 -3.48
C ILE A 18 -5.43 7.93 -2.54
N LEU A 19 -6.62 7.62 -3.07
CA LEU A 19 -7.77 7.21 -2.27
C LEU A 19 -7.53 5.88 -1.55
N LEU A 20 -6.70 5.00 -2.11
CA LEU A 20 -6.32 3.74 -1.45
C LEU A 20 -5.42 3.96 -0.22
N ILE A 21 -4.72 5.08 -0.10
CA ILE A 21 -3.78 5.35 1.01
C ILE A 21 -4.47 5.82 2.28
N PHE A 22 -5.52 6.63 2.17
CA PHE A 22 -6.28 7.12 3.34
C PHE A 22 -6.83 6.01 4.27
N PRO A 23 -7.46 4.93 3.76
CA PRO A 23 -7.91 3.84 4.63
C PRO A 23 -6.75 2.99 5.19
N LEU A 24 -5.55 3.07 4.60
CA LEU A 24 -4.39 2.30 5.05
C LEU A 24 -3.67 2.98 6.22
N VAL A 25 -3.44 4.29 6.14
CA VAL A 25 -2.69 5.03 7.19
C VAL A 25 -3.39 4.95 8.55
N GLY A 26 -4.73 4.94 8.57
CA GLY A 26 -5.51 4.77 9.80
C GLY A 26 -5.28 3.44 10.52
N ASN A 27 -4.92 2.38 9.80
CA ASN A 27 -4.63 1.06 10.38
C ASN A 27 -3.17 0.89 10.82
N TYR A 28 -2.24 1.74 10.35
CA TYR A 28 -0.81 1.66 10.69
C TYR A 28 -0.39 2.46 11.93
N MET A 29 -1.20 3.42 12.39
CA MET A 29 -0.87 4.20 13.58
C MET A 29 -0.98 3.40 14.89
N VAL A 30 -1.55 2.19 14.87
CA VAL A 30 -1.77 1.41 16.08
C VAL A 30 -1.07 0.06 15.99
N SER A 31 -0.01 -0.07 16.79
CA SER A 31 0.42 -1.29 17.50
C SER A 31 1.90 -1.67 17.28
N PHE A 32 2.79 -0.90 17.92
CA PHE A 32 4.16 -1.31 18.27
C PHE A 32 4.23 -2.03 19.64
N SER A 33 3.09 -2.32 20.26
CA SER A 33 2.98 -3.30 21.34
C SER A 33 2.78 -4.66 20.68
N PHE A 34 3.56 -5.70 21.03
CA PHE A 34 3.35 -7.08 20.56
C PHE A 34 2.15 -7.72 21.30
N PRO A 35 0.88 -7.58 20.83
CA PRO A 35 -0.30 -8.05 21.54
C PRO A 35 -0.55 -9.52 21.17
N SER A 36 -1.52 -10.20 21.79
CA SER A 36 -1.86 -11.59 21.39
C SER A 36 -2.24 -11.72 19.90
N VAL A 37 -2.68 -10.62 19.28
CA VAL A 37 -3.03 -10.50 17.86
C VAL A 37 -2.40 -9.25 17.24
N VAL A 38 -1.78 -9.42 16.09
CA VAL A 38 -1.24 -8.35 15.25
C VAL A 38 -1.91 -8.42 13.86
N SER A 39 -2.68 -7.39 13.51
CA SER A 39 -3.21 -7.20 12.15
C SER A 39 -2.15 -6.47 11.32
N PHE A 40 -1.65 -7.11 10.26
CA PHE A 40 -0.65 -6.48 9.41
C PHE A 40 -0.99 -6.63 7.93
N ASN A 41 -1.27 -5.50 7.30
CA ASN A 41 -1.60 -5.47 5.87
C ASN A 41 -0.35 -5.22 5.03
N ARG A 42 0.41 -6.26 4.66
CA ARG A 42 1.62 -6.08 3.83
C ARG A 42 1.42 -5.25 2.56
N LEU A 43 0.23 -5.33 1.94
CA LEU A 43 -0.11 -4.58 0.73
C LEU A 43 -0.17 -3.07 1.01
N GLY A 44 -0.49 -2.70 2.25
CA GLY A 44 -0.62 -1.33 2.68
C GLY A 44 0.66 -0.51 2.60
N THR A 45 1.78 -1.09 3.04
CA THR A 45 3.09 -0.43 2.97
C THR A 45 3.54 -0.19 1.53
N TYR A 46 3.24 -1.13 0.63
CA TYR A 46 3.51 -0.97 -0.80
C TYR A 46 2.64 0.10 -1.44
N ILE A 47 1.34 0.14 -1.12
CA ILE A 47 0.42 1.17 -1.62
C ILE A 47 0.90 2.56 -1.16
N ILE A 48 1.26 2.73 0.12
CA ILE A 48 1.82 3.99 0.65
C ILE A 48 3.09 4.39 -0.09
N SER A 49 3.99 3.43 -0.37
CA SER A 49 5.23 3.73 -1.10
C SER A 49 5.01 4.16 -2.56
N ALA A 50 3.88 3.82 -3.17
CA ALA A 50 3.51 4.23 -4.53
C ALA A 50 2.83 5.61 -4.60
N TRP A 51 2.62 6.28 -3.45
CA TRP A 51 2.03 7.62 -3.37
C TRP A 51 2.68 8.66 -4.29
N PRO A 52 4.02 8.80 -4.35
CA PRO A 52 4.65 9.90 -5.08
C PRO A 52 4.35 9.88 -6.58
N VAL A 53 4.31 8.69 -7.18
CA VAL A 53 3.93 8.51 -8.59
C VAL A 53 2.43 8.78 -8.78
N SER A 54 1.59 8.39 -7.83
CA SER A 54 0.14 8.65 -7.89
C SER A 54 -0.18 10.15 -7.90
N VAL A 55 0.48 10.92 -7.03
CA VAL A 55 0.39 12.40 -7.00
C VAL A 55 0.87 13.01 -8.32
N LEU A 56 1.99 12.52 -8.85
CA LEU A 56 2.53 12.99 -10.12
C LEU A 56 1.55 12.78 -11.27
N LEU A 57 0.88 11.63 -11.34
CA LEU A 57 -0.12 11.34 -12.36
C LEU A 57 -1.32 12.29 -12.26
N ILE A 58 -1.74 12.68 -11.06
CA ILE A 58 -2.78 13.72 -10.90
C ILE A 58 -2.31 15.06 -11.43
N ILE A 59 -1.08 15.47 -11.12
CA ILE A 59 -0.53 16.75 -11.57
C ILE A 59 -0.43 16.78 -13.09
N ILE A 60 0.15 15.74 -13.70
CA ILE A 60 0.33 15.64 -15.15
C ILE A 60 -1.03 15.53 -15.86
N GLY A 61 -1.91 14.63 -15.40
CA GLY A 61 -3.23 14.43 -15.98
C GLY A 61 -4.12 15.67 -15.84
N GLY A 62 -4.08 16.33 -14.68
CA GLY A 62 -4.77 17.59 -14.43
C GLY A 62 -4.29 18.70 -15.34
N TYR A 63 -2.97 18.89 -15.43
CA TYR A 63 -2.36 19.87 -16.33
C TYR A 63 -2.81 19.65 -17.78
N SER A 64 -2.60 18.45 -18.32
CA SER A 64 -2.98 18.14 -19.71
C SER A 64 -4.49 18.24 -19.95
N PHE A 65 -5.33 18.00 -18.94
CA PHE A 65 -6.78 18.16 -19.05
C PHE A 65 -7.18 19.64 -19.18
N PHE A 66 -6.60 20.54 -18.37
CA PHE A 66 -6.94 21.96 -18.36
C PHE A 66 -6.28 22.77 -19.48
N THR A 67 -5.02 22.49 -19.82
CA THR A 67 -4.27 23.26 -20.82
C THR A 67 -4.36 22.67 -22.23
N GLY A 68 -4.69 21.37 -22.36
CA GLY A 68 -4.60 20.65 -23.63
C GLY A 68 -3.15 20.39 -24.09
N ASP A 69 -2.16 20.84 -23.30
CA ASP A 69 -0.74 20.69 -23.59
C ASP A 69 -0.25 19.29 -23.15
N LYS A 70 0.54 18.67 -24.01
CA LYS A 70 1.14 17.34 -23.81
C LYS A 70 2.65 17.39 -23.69
N ASP A 71 3.25 18.58 -23.59
CA ASP A 71 4.69 18.69 -23.50
C ASP A 71 5.20 18.25 -22.12
N PHE A 72 5.42 16.94 -21.98
CA PHE A 72 5.87 16.29 -20.75
C PHE A 72 7.32 16.66 -20.39
N ILE A 73 8.06 17.34 -21.27
CA ILE A 73 9.46 17.75 -21.03
C ILE A 73 9.56 18.60 -19.76
N ARG A 74 8.56 19.45 -19.49
CA ARG A 74 8.52 20.30 -18.29
C ARG A 74 8.48 19.50 -16.98
N PHE A 75 7.87 18.31 -17.01
CA PHE A 75 7.76 17.46 -15.83
C PHE A 75 8.90 16.44 -15.71
N LYS A 76 9.80 16.34 -16.70
CA LYS A 76 10.85 15.30 -16.76
C LYS A 76 11.65 15.17 -15.46
N MET A 77 12.11 16.29 -14.90
CA MET A 77 12.87 16.30 -13.64
C MET A 77 12.03 15.79 -12.46
N ILE A 78 10.79 16.27 -12.32
CA ILE A 78 9.87 15.88 -11.25
C ILE A 78 9.50 14.38 -11.39
N THR A 79 9.29 13.91 -12.61
CA THR A 79 9.01 12.50 -12.91
C THR A 79 10.17 11.60 -12.48
N ILE A 80 11.41 11.97 -12.84
CA ILE A 80 12.59 11.19 -12.44
C ILE A 80 12.71 11.10 -10.91
N TRP A 81 12.55 12.22 -10.22
CA TRP A 81 12.62 12.24 -8.75
C TRP A 81 11.48 11.47 -8.09
N SER A 82 10.25 11.60 -8.60
CA SER A 82 9.10 10.86 -8.10
C SER A 82 9.27 9.33 -8.26
N CYS A 83 9.79 8.89 -9.41
CA CYS A 83 10.12 7.48 -9.64
C CYS A 83 11.22 7.00 -8.67
N ARG A 84 12.25 7.81 -8.43
CA ARG A 84 13.33 7.47 -7.47
C ARG A 84 12.82 7.35 -6.03
N ILE A 85 12.00 8.31 -5.58
CA ILE A 85 11.41 8.29 -4.24
C ILE A 85 10.48 7.08 -4.09
N THR A 86 9.68 6.79 -5.11
CA THR A 86 8.80 5.60 -5.12
C THR A 86 9.61 4.31 -5.05
N MET A 87 10.67 4.17 -5.84
CA MET A 87 11.55 3.01 -5.80
C MET A 87 12.19 2.84 -4.42
N LEU A 88 12.69 3.93 -3.82
CA LEU A 88 13.23 3.92 -2.46
C LEU A 88 12.15 3.49 -1.44
N GLY A 89 10.94 4.04 -1.55
CA GLY A 89 9.80 3.67 -0.71
C GLY A 89 9.46 2.18 -0.82
N MET A 90 9.47 1.61 -2.02
CA MET A 90 9.22 0.18 -2.25
C MET A 90 10.30 -0.70 -1.62
N ILE A 91 11.57 -0.28 -1.67
CA ILE A 91 12.68 -0.97 -0.99
C ILE A 91 12.46 -0.95 0.52
N VAL A 92 12.18 0.23 1.09
CA VAL A 92 11.91 0.37 2.53
C VAL A 92 10.70 -0.45 2.96
N ALA A 93 9.61 -0.43 2.19
CA ALA A 93 8.42 -1.24 2.43
C ALA A 93 8.74 -2.74 2.43
N THR A 94 9.59 -3.20 1.51
CA THR A 94 10.02 -4.60 1.43
C THR A 94 10.86 -4.99 2.64
N LEU A 95 11.85 -4.18 3.01
CA LEU A 95 12.70 -4.43 4.18
C LEU A 95 11.89 -4.43 5.48
N PHE A 96 10.99 -3.46 5.64
CA PHE A 96 10.11 -3.37 6.80
C PHE A 96 9.16 -4.57 6.88
N ASN A 97 8.47 -4.92 5.79
CA ASN A 97 7.59 -6.08 5.74
C ASN A 97 8.36 -7.36 6.08
N TRP A 98 9.57 -7.55 5.51
CA TRP A 98 10.41 -8.70 5.80
C TRP A 98 10.75 -8.76 7.29
N HIS A 99 11.37 -7.70 7.83
CA HIS A 99 11.83 -7.65 9.21
C HIS A 99 10.69 -7.84 10.21
N PHE A 100 9.55 -7.18 9.98
CA PHE A 100 8.36 -7.31 10.82
C PHE A 100 7.86 -8.76 10.88
N THR A 101 7.82 -9.44 9.73
CA THR A 101 7.37 -10.84 9.68
C THR A 101 8.37 -11.81 10.31
N THR A 102 9.67 -11.58 10.13
CA THR A 102 10.70 -12.38 10.80
C THR A 102 10.64 -12.21 12.32
N ALA A 103 10.44 -10.98 12.82
CA ALA A 103 10.32 -10.71 14.25
C ALA A 103 9.10 -11.43 14.85
N LEU A 104 7.96 -11.43 14.15
CA LEU A 104 6.77 -12.16 14.60
C LEU A 104 6.98 -13.68 14.62
N ASP A 105 7.65 -14.24 13.61
CA ASP A 105 8.01 -15.66 13.61
C ASP A 105 8.95 -16.01 14.79
N GLN A 106 9.95 -15.17 15.09
CA GLN A 106 10.85 -15.36 16.23
C GLN A 106 10.14 -15.28 17.59
N HIS A 107 9.06 -14.49 17.69
CA HIS A 107 8.24 -14.38 18.89
C HIS A 107 7.14 -15.45 19.01
N GLY A 108 7.14 -16.46 18.13
CA GLY A 108 6.21 -17.59 18.18
C GLY A 108 4.79 -17.25 17.73
N TYR A 109 4.64 -16.31 16.78
CA TYR A 109 3.33 -16.04 16.19
C TYR A 109 3.05 -17.00 15.02
N GLY A 110 1.86 -17.59 15.02
CA GLY A 110 1.26 -18.25 13.87
C GLY A 110 0.56 -17.24 12.95
N ILE A 111 0.05 -17.73 11.82
CA ILE A 111 -0.59 -16.92 10.78
C ILE A 111 -2.01 -17.45 10.55
N CYS A 112 -2.98 -16.53 10.57
CA CYS A 112 -4.35 -16.79 10.17
C CYS A 112 -4.81 -15.79 9.12
N TRP A 113 -5.68 -16.26 8.23
CA TRP A 113 -6.19 -15.46 7.12
C TRP A 113 -7.69 -15.66 6.99
N LYS A 114 -8.41 -14.54 6.88
CA LYS A 114 -9.79 -14.50 6.42
C LYS A 114 -9.85 -14.66 4.90
N LYS A 115 -10.55 -15.67 4.38
CA LYS A 115 -10.68 -16.03 2.95
C LYS A 115 -11.34 -14.93 2.07
N SER A 116 -10.72 -13.76 1.99
CA SER A 116 -11.12 -12.56 1.25
C SER A 116 -9.86 -11.92 0.67
N ILE A 117 -9.97 -11.39 -0.54
CA ILE A 117 -8.90 -10.72 -1.29
C ILE A 117 -8.43 -9.44 -0.57
N TYR A 118 -9.30 -8.86 0.26
CA TYR A 118 -9.02 -7.69 1.11
C TYR A 118 -8.84 -8.07 2.59
N GLY A 119 -8.78 -9.37 2.91
CA GLY A 119 -8.66 -9.84 4.28
C GLY A 119 -7.27 -9.58 4.83
N GLU A 120 -7.19 -8.87 5.96
CA GLU A 120 -5.92 -8.66 6.67
C GLU A 120 -5.30 -9.99 7.09
N THR A 121 -3.99 -10.10 6.95
CA THR A 121 -3.22 -11.20 7.54
C THR A 121 -3.13 -10.95 9.04
N LEU A 122 -3.64 -11.89 9.82
CA LEU A 122 -3.58 -11.85 11.28
C LEU A 122 -2.43 -12.73 11.76
N TYR A 123 -1.53 -12.16 12.54
CA TYR A 123 -0.49 -12.88 13.24
C TYR A 123 -0.93 -13.08 14.69
N ILE A 124 -0.88 -14.30 15.18
CA ILE A 124 -1.52 -14.69 16.45
C ILE A 124 -0.66 -15.66 17.27
N LYS A 125 -0.64 -15.51 18.59
CA LYS A 125 0.04 -16.48 19.49
C LYS A 125 -0.84 -17.67 19.88
N ASP A 126 -2.16 -17.52 19.85
CA ASP A 126 -3.11 -18.59 20.19
C ASP A 126 -4.07 -18.86 19.03
N VAL A 127 -4.05 -20.09 18.52
CA VAL A 127 -4.90 -20.59 17.43
C VAL A 127 -6.39 -20.47 17.75
N SER A 128 -6.77 -20.44 19.03
CA SER A 128 -8.16 -20.25 19.47
C SER A 128 -8.73 -18.89 19.03
N GLU A 129 -7.89 -17.86 18.91
CA GLU A 129 -8.29 -16.53 18.42
C GLU A 129 -8.73 -16.56 16.96
N CYS A 130 -8.18 -17.45 16.13
CA CYS A 130 -8.59 -17.57 14.73
C CYS A 130 -9.97 -18.20 14.58
N LYS A 131 -10.28 -19.20 15.41
CA LYS A 131 -11.63 -19.77 15.47
C LYS A 131 -12.66 -18.74 15.92
N LYS A 132 -12.35 -17.94 16.95
CA LYS A 132 -13.24 -16.86 17.43
C LYS A 132 -13.54 -15.81 16.36
N ARG A 133 -12.57 -15.53 15.48
CA ARG A 133 -12.68 -14.51 14.41
C ARG A 133 -13.17 -15.08 13.07
N GLY A 134 -13.49 -16.37 13.01
CA GLY A 134 -13.93 -17.03 11.77
C GLY A 134 -12.85 -17.06 10.67
N THR A 135 -11.58 -17.07 11.04
CA THR A 135 -10.45 -17.09 10.10
C THR A 135 -9.80 -18.47 10.02
N GLN A 136 -9.17 -18.78 8.87
CA GLN A 136 -8.49 -20.05 8.65
C GLN A 136 -7.04 -19.96 9.11
N VAL A 137 -6.55 -21.02 9.76
CA VAL A 137 -5.16 -21.13 10.21
C VAL A 137 -4.28 -21.54 9.03
N LEU A 138 -3.29 -20.72 8.71
CA LEU A 138 -2.30 -21.01 7.66
C LEU A 138 -1.00 -21.57 8.24
N LYS A 139 -0.57 -21.05 9.40
CA LYS A 139 0.61 -21.51 10.12
C LYS A 139 0.28 -21.52 11.61
N ARG A 140 0.54 -22.62 12.30
CA ARG A 140 0.38 -22.66 13.76
C ARG A 140 1.56 -21.93 14.42
N PRO A 141 1.33 -21.21 15.53
CA PRO A 141 2.40 -20.69 16.39
C PRO A 141 3.27 -21.83 16.91
#